data_AF-A0A409X6V8-F1
#
_entry.id   AF-A0A409X6V8-F1
#
_cell.length_a   1.000
_cell.length_b   1.000
_cell.length_c   1.000
_cell.angle_alpha   90.00
_cell.angle_beta   90.00
_cell.angle_gamma   90.00
#
_symmetry.space_group_name_H-M   'P 1'
#
loop_
_entity.id
_entity.type
_entity.pdbx_description
1 polymer ?
#
loop_
_entity_poly.entity_id
_entity_poly.type
_entity_poly.pdbx_seq_one_letter_code
_entity_poly.pdbx_strand_id
1 'polypeptide(L)'
;MTSSRLSLSLSPFPTRTRPWEPRIHIRTLALRRAWRLLEARGEADAWVRGVGTGDSGSGSGKTAEKEWVNLMWRVLKWGEGEGDREGAESLEGAVQI
;
A
#
# COMPACT_ATOMS: atom_id res chain seq x y z
N MET A 1 -27.85 26.57 -41.06
CA MET A 1 -27.50 26.65 -39.63
C MET A 1 -27.70 25.26 -39.02
N THR A 2 -26.65 24.43 -39.01
CA THR A 2 -26.71 23.05 -38.49
C THR A 2 -26.25 23.04 -37.03
N SER A 3 -27.22 23.03 -36.11
CA SER A 3 -26.98 22.80 -34.68
C SER A 3 -26.55 21.36 -34.46
N SER A 4 -25.26 21.14 -34.29
CA SER A 4 -24.72 19.88 -33.78
C SER A 4 -24.90 19.86 -32.27
N ARG A 5 -25.96 19.18 -31.81
CA ARG A 5 -26.15 18.83 -30.40
C ARG A 5 -25.09 17.76 -30.08
N LEU A 6 -24.02 18.16 -29.40
CA LEU A 6 -23.05 17.24 -28.83
C LEU A 6 -23.78 16.44 -27.73
N SER A 7 -24.20 15.22 -28.06
CA SER A 7 -24.57 14.21 -27.08
C SER A 7 -23.32 13.89 -26.26
N LEU A 8 -23.19 14.55 -25.12
CA LEU A 8 -22.31 14.13 -24.03
C LEU A 8 -22.75 12.73 -23.62
N SER A 9 -22.09 11.72 -24.20
CA SER A 9 -22.08 10.37 -23.65
C SER A 9 -21.42 10.45 -22.28
N LEU A 10 -22.23 10.70 -21.24
CA LEU A 10 -21.85 10.33 -19.88
C LEU A 10 -21.68 8.81 -19.91
N SER A 11 -20.44 8.37 -20.10
CA SER A 11 -20.08 6.98 -19.90
C SER A 11 -20.43 6.63 -18.45
N PRO A 12 -21.36 5.69 -18.20
CA PRO A 12 -21.58 5.19 -16.86
C PRO A 12 -20.38 4.29 -16.57
N PHE A 13 -19.33 4.82 -15.96
CA PHE A 13 -18.23 3.99 -15.49
C PHE A 13 -18.71 3.29 -14.20
N PRO A 14 -19.00 1.98 -14.19
CA PRO A 14 -18.88 1.25 -12.94
C PRO A 14 -17.39 1.23 -12.61
N THR A 15 -16.94 2.06 -11.66
CA THR A 15 -15.65 1.84 -11.01
C THR A 15 -15.76 0.51 -10.27
N ARG A 16 -15.43 -0.60 -10.96
CA ARG A 16 -15.28 -1.90 -10.33
C ARG A 16 -13.99 -1.85 -9.53
N THR A 17 -14.08 -1.19 -8.37
CA THR A 17 -13.00 -1.06 -7.39
C THR A 17 -12.45 -2.46 -7.12
N ARG A 18 -11.13 -2.61 -7.18
CA ARG A 18 -10.53 -3.92 -6.93
C ARG A 18 -10.84 -4.32 -5.47
N PRO A 19 -11.06 -5.61 -5.15
CA PRO A 19 -11.41 -6.02 -3.78
C PRO A 19 -10.40 -5.62 -2.70
N TRP A 20 -9.12 -5.42 -3.07
CA TRP A 20 -8.06 -5.01 -2.16
C TRP A 20 -8.02 -3.49 -1.93
N GLU A 21 -8.55 -2.69 -2.84
CA GLU A 21 -8.36 -1.24 -2.89
C GLU A 21 -9.04 -0.50 -1.72
N PRO A 22 -10.31 -0.77 -1.35
CA PRO A 22 -10.91 -0.14 -0.18
C PRO A 22 -10.17 -0.46 1.12
N ARG A 23 -9.63 -1.69 1.22
CA ARG A 23 -8.96 -2.18 2.43
C ARG A 23 -7.61 -1.48 2.63
N ILE A 24 -6.87 -1.24 1.56
CA ILE A 24 -5.62 -0.47 1.62
C ILE A 24 -5.93 1.02 1.79
N HIS A 25 -6.97 1.53 1.12
CA HIS A 25 -7.34 2.94 1.17
C HIS A 25 -7.62 3.41 2.60
N ILE A 26 -8.38 2.65 3.39
CA ILE A 26 -8.65 2.96 4.80
C ILE A 26 -7.35 2.99 5.64
N ARG A 27 -6.34 2.22 5.25
CA ARG A 27 -5.05 2.10 5.96
C ARG A 27 -3.93 2.97 5.35
N THR A 28 -4.27 3.90 4.45
CA THR A 28 -3.26 4.72 3.74
C THR A 28 -2.34 5.48 4.69
N LEU A 29 -2.86 6.01 5.81
CA LEU A 29 -2.04 6.73 6.79
C LEU A 29 -1.06 5.80 7.52
N ALA A 30 -1.50 4.61 7.93
CA ALA A 30 -0.64 3.62 8.57
C ALA A 30 0.45 3.13 7.61
N LEU A 31 0.08 2.89 6.35
CA LEU A 31 1.02 2.53 5.29
C LEU A 31 2.10 3.60 5.11
N ARG A 32 1.71 4.89 5.06
CA ARG A 32 2.66 6.01 4.93
C ARG A 32 3.60 6.11 6.13
N ARG A 33 3.11 5.89 7.35
CA ARG A 33 3.95 5.91 8.56
C ARG A 33 4.97 4.78 8.54
N ALA A 34 4.51 3.56 8.28
CA ALA A 34 5.38 2.40 8.15
C ALA A 34 6.43 2.60 7.04
N TRP A 35 6.03 3.15 5.89
CA TRP A 35 6.97 3.45 4.81
C TRP A 35 8.07 4.44 5.23
N ARG A 36 7.72 5.52 5.93
CA ARG A 36 8.72 6.48 6.43
C ARG A 36 9.70 5.86 7.42
N LEU A 37 9.25 4.92 8.26
CA LEU A 37 10.15 4.20 9.17
C LEU A 37 11.14 3.32 8.38
N LEU A 38 10.70 2.68 7.29
CA LEU A 38 11.59 1.94 6.39
C LEU A 38 12.61 2.87 5.71
N GLU A 39 12.18 4.05 5.26
CA GLU A 39 13.08 5.06 4.69
C GLU A 39 14.10 5.55 5.73
N ALA A 40 13.66 5.83 6.96
CA ALA A 40 14.53 6.24 8.05
C ALA A 40 15.56 5.18 8.44
N ARG A 41 15.23 3.88 8.28
CA ARG A 41 16.15 2.75 8.47
C ARG A 41 17.05 2.49 7.25
N GLY A 42 16.81 3.14 6.12
CA GLY A 42 17.54 2.89 4.87
C GLY A 42 17.21 1.55 4.20
N GLU A 43 16.07 0.93 4.56
CA GLU A 43 15.68 -0.40 4.06
C GLU A 43 14.75 -0.33 2.84
N ALA A 44 14.19 0.85 2.52
CA ALA A 44 13.16 1.01 1.49
C ALA A 44 13.55 0.40 0.13
N ASP A 45 14.80 0.59 -0.31
CA ASP A 45 15.32 0.04 -1.57
C ASP A 45 15.33 -1.50 -1.61
N ALA A 46 15.67 -2.13 -0.48
CA ALA A 46 15.66 -3.59 -0.37
C ALA A 46 14.23 -4.14 -0.47
N TRP A 47 13.25 -3.40 0.04
CA TRP A 47 11.84 -3.80 0.04
C TRP A 47 11.18 -3.70 -1.34
N VAL A 48 11.55 -2.70 -2.15
CA VAL A 48 11.04 -2.55 -3.53
C VAL A 48 11.77 -3.41 -4.54
N ARG A 49 12.96 -3.93 -4.20
CA ARG A 49 13.77 -4.72 -5.14
C ARG A 49 12.99 -5.93 -5.66
N GLY A 50 12.79 -5.97 -6.98
CA GLY A 50 12.07 -7.03 -7.66
C GLY A 50 10.54 -6.89 -7.67
N VAL A 51 9.98 -5.87 -7.03
CA VAL A 51 8.53 -5.58 -7.05
C VAL A 51 8.17 -4.85 -8.34
N GLY A 52 7.12 -5.31 -9.02
CA GLY A 52 6.58 -4.65 -10.21
C GLY A 52 7.28 -5.05 -11.51
N THR A 53 8.21 -6.01 -11.46
CA THR A 53 8.85 -6.56 -12.66
C THR A 53 7.88 -7.39 -13.48
N GLY A 54 6.86 -7.99 -12.85
CA GLY A 54 5.93 -8.89 -13.54
C GLY A 54 6.58 -10.15 -14.09
N ASP A 55 7.86 -10.36 -13.75
CA ASP A 55 8.77 -11.37 -14.32
C ASP A 55 8.94 -12.57 -13.36
N SER A 56 8.01 -12.69 -12.40
CA SER A 56 7.87 -13.86 -11.54
C SER A 56 7.54 -15.07 -12.43
N GLY A 57 8.59 -15.72 -12.95
CA GLY A 57 8.53 -16.74 -13.98
C GLY A 57 7.45 -17.81 -13.78
N SER A 58 6.92 -18.26 -14.92
CA SER A 58 6.00 -19.39 -15.07
C SER A 58 4.54 -19.12 -14.72
N GLY A 59 3.73 -18.84 -15.75
CA GLY A 59 2.38 -19.40 -15.96
C GLY A 59 1.26 -19.05 -14.97
N SER A 60 1.53 -18.35 -13.87
CA SER A 60 0.52 -17.94 -12.90
C SER A 60 0.32 -16.44 -13.00
N GLY A 61 -0.91 -15.98 -13.30
CA GLY A 61 -1.27 -14.57 -13.55
C GLY A 61 -1.04 -13.60 -12.39
N LYS A 62 0.21 -13.48 -11.93
CA LYS A 62 0.73 -12.47 -11.02
C LYS A 62 1.13 -11.26 -11.86
N THR A 63 0.27 -10.25 -11.86
CA THR A 63 0.53 -8.96 -12.49
C THR A 63 1.43 -8.12 -11.58
N ALA A 64 2.20 -7.18 -12.15
CA ALA A 64 2.95 -6.18 -11.39
C ALA A 64 2.08 -5.49 -10.32
N GLU A 65 0.80 -5.22 -10.62
CA GLU A 65 -0.20 -4.71 -9.66
C GLU A 65 -0.31 -5.58 -8.40
N LYS A 66 -0.35 -6.91 -8.52
CA LYS A 66 -0.42 -7.81 -7.36
C LYS A 66 0.86 -7.78 -6.53
N GLU A 67 2.02 -7.60 -7.16
CA GLU A 67 3.29 -7.49 -6.46
C GLU A 67 3.33 -6.21 -5.61
N TRP A 68 2.88 -5.08 -6.17
CA TRP A 68 2.72 -3.83 -5.44
C TRP A 68 1.72 -3.95 -4.30
N VAL A 69 0.56 -4.58 -4.54
CA VAL A 69 -0.44 -4.83 -3.49
C VAL A 69 0.13 -5.69 -2.37
N ASN A 70 0.88 -6.73 -2.70
CA ASN A 70 1.55 -7.58 -1.70
C ASN A 70 2.62 -6.81 -0.91
N LEU A 71 3.38 -5.92 -1.56
CA LEU A 71 4.30 -5.03 -0.86
C LEU A 71 3.55 -4.15 0.15
N MET A 72 2.47 -3.49 -0.24
CA MET A 72 1.67 -2.64 0.66
C MET A 72 1.17 -3.42 1.88
N TRP A 73 0.70 -4.66 1.70
CA TRP A 73 0.30 -5.51 2.84
C TRP A 73 1.46 -5.88 3.76
N ARG A 74 2.64 -6.19 3.20
CA ARG A 74 3.84 -6.50 4.00
C ARG A 74 4.28 -5.29 4.82
N VAL A 75 4.28 -4.09 4.22
CA VAL A 75 4.65 -2.85 4.91
C VAL A 75 3.66 -2.54 6.04
N LEU A 76 2.35 -2.70 5.80
CA LEU A 76 1.33 -2.53 6.84
C LEU A 76 1.55 -3.48 8.02
N LYS A 77 1.74 -4.78 7.74
CA LYS A 77 1.97 -5.79 8.76
C LYS A 77 3.24 -5.51 9.58
N TRP A 78 4.31 -5.07 8.92
CA TRP A 78 5.56 -4.71 9.58
C TRP A 78 5.39 -3.48 10.47
N GLY A 79 4.71 -2.43 9.99
CA GLY A 79 4.45 -1.22 10.76
C GLY A 79 3.53 -1.44 11.97
N GLU A 80 2.58 -2.37 11.88
CA GLU A 80 1.78 -2.81 13.03
C GLU A 80 2.69 -3.42 14.13
N GLY A 81 3.70 -4.22 13.76
CA GLY A 81 4.62 -4.84 14.71
C GLY A 81 5.66 -3.91 15.34
N GLU A 82 6.01 -2.80 14.69
CA GLU A 82 6.92 -1.79 15.25
C GLU A 82 6.22 -0.82 16.21
N GLY A 83 4.94 -0.50 15.97
CA GLY A 83 4.14 0.31 16.88
C GLY A 83 3.98 -0.32 18.27
N ASP A 84 3.96 -1.65 18.35
CA ASP A 84 3.92 -2.39 19.61
C ASP A 84 5.28 -2.41 20.33
N ARG A 85 6.40 -2.23 19.60
CA ARG A 85 7.76 -2.27 20.16
C ARG A 85 8.12 -0.94 20.83
N GLU A 86 7.77 0.19 20.22
CA GLU A 86 7.93 1.53 20.84
C GLU A 86 7.02 1.72 22.06
N GLY A 87 5.85 1.05 22.11
CA GLY A 87 4.99 1.04 23.29
C GLY A 87 5.55 0.25 24.47
N ALA A 88 6.36 -0.78 24.20
CA ALA A 88 6.99 -1.61 25.24
C ALA A 88 8.25 -0.96 25.84
N GLU A 89 9.04 -0.25 25.03
CA GLU A 89 10.24 0.46 25.50
C GLU A 89 9.91 1.73 26.31
N SER A 90 8.70 2.28 26.16
CA SER A 90 8.25 3.46 26.93
C SER A 90 7.83 3.15 28.38
N LEU A 91 7.65 1.88 28.77
CA LEU A 91 7.14 1.50 30.09
C LEU A 91 8.21 0.99 31.06
N GLU A 92 9.39 0.58 30.60
CA GLU A 92 10.48 0.18 31.51
C GLU A 92 11.27 1.35 32.10
N GLY A 93 11.11 2.57 31.57
CA GLY A 93 11.76 3.77 32.11
C GLY A 93 11.01 4.45 33.27
N ALA A 94 9.81 4.00 33.62
CA ALA A 94 8.90 4.75 34.51
C ALA A 94 8.75 4.18 35.93
N VAL A 95 9.50 3.14 36.32
CA VAL A 95 9.47 2.59 37.68
C VAL A 95 10.85 2.68 38.33
N GLN A 96 11.15 3.87 38.82
CA GLN A 96 12.11 4.08 39.90
C GLN A 96 11.42 4.96 40.94
N ILE A 97 10.72 4.32 41.89
CA ILE A 97 10.33 4.89 43.18
C ILE A 97 10.63 3.84 44.24
#